data_AF-A0AAU9LQ02-F1
#
_entry.id   AF-A0AAU9LQ02-F1
#
_cell.length_a   1.000
_cell.length_b   1.000
_cell.length_c   1.000
_cell.angle_alpha   90.00
_cell.angle_beta   90.00
_cell.angle_gamma   90.00
#
_symmetry.space_group_name_H-M   'P 1'
#
loop_
_entity.id
_entity.type
_entity.pdbx_description
1 polymer ?
#
loop_
_entity_poly.entity_id
_entity_poly.type
_entity_poly.pdbx_seq_one_letter_code
_entity_poly.pdbx_strand_id
1 'polypeptide(L)'
;MTNGSYHSKLPNSTMDDRQRHLHFVFMNYDPEYERLQSDRTKRGAREVEMYLSTKHNDLLAKKLEPGTYHKTLSLFIVDAFAVQITDAQADVLRSAKEVRVVEKNQELP
;
A
#
# COMPACT_ATOMS: atom_id res chain seq x y z
N MET A 1 11.40 54.38 15.57
CA MET A 1 10.28 53.43 15.65
C MET A 1 10.54 52.32 14.65
N THR A 2 10.29 51.08 15.06
CA THR A 2 10.99 49.84 14.69
C THR A 2 10.57 49.21 13.36
N ASN A 3 11.54 48.48 12.78
CA ASN A 3 11.49 47.69 11.55
C ASN A 3 10.36 46.66 11.50
N GLY A 4 9.58 46.64 10.42
CA GLY A 4 8.67 45.56 10.05
C GLY A 4 9.39 44.52 9.20
N SER A 5 9.95 43.49 9.86
CA SER A 5 10.49 42.31 9.20
C SER A 5 9.35 41.41 8.73
N TYR A 6 9.20 41.26 7.41
CA TYR A 6 8.31 40.26 6.82
C TYR A 6 8.91 38.88 7.07
N HIS A 7 8.43 38.20 8.11
CA HIS A 7 8.65 36.76 8.26
C HIS A 7 7.92 36.03 7.12
N SER A 8 8.66 35.72 6.07
CA SER A 8 8.27 34.67 5.12
C SER A 8 8.14 33.36 5.90
N LYS A 9 6.91 32.84 6.01
CA LYS A 9 6.67 31.49 6.51
C LYS A 9 7.43 30.52 5.60
N LEU A 10 8.35 29.78 6.20
CA LEU A 10 9.04 28.66 5.55
C LEU A 10 7.97 27.69 5.01
N PRO A 11 8.13 27.16 3.77
CA PRO A 11 7.24 26.12 3.29
C PRO A 11 7.33 24.92 4.23
N ASN A 12 6.17 24.43 4.68
CA ASN A 12 6.05 23.22 5.47
C ASN A 12 6.87 22.10 4.80
N SER A 13 7.87 21.62 5.56
CA SER A 13 8.51 20.31 5.46
C SER A 13 8.14 19.51 4.21
N THR A 14 8.99 19.50 3.20
CA THR A 14 9.09 18.35 2.30
C THR A 14 9.31 17.13 3.19
N MET A 15 8.29 16.29 3.41
CA MET A 15 8.53 14.92 3.88
C MET A 15 9.62 14.35 2.97
N ASP A 16 10.72 13.85 3.54
CA ASP A 16 11.80 13.27 2.73
C ASP A 16 11.15 12.18 1.86
N ASP A 17 11.10 12.38 0.54
CA ASP A 17 10.47 11.46 -0.41
C ASP A 17 11.17 10.08 -0.44
N ARG A 18 12.28 9.95 0.29
CA ARG A 18 12.99 8.69 0.54
C ARG A 18 12.52 7.97 1.80
N GLN A 19 11.76 8.62 2.67
CA GLN A 19 11.22 7.99 3.87
C GLN A 19 10.14 6.98 3.47
N ARG A 20 10.31 5.74 3.90
CA ARG A 20 9.31 4.70 3.72
C ARG A 20 8.30 4.75 4.85
N HIS A 21 7.03 4.65 4.49
CA HIS A 21 5.92 4.54 5.42
C HIS A 21 5.13 3.27 5.12
N LEU A 22 4.48 2.73 6.15
CA LEU A 22 3.55 1.63 5.97
C LEU A 22 2.32 2.15 5.22
N HIS A 23 1.94 1.47 4.15
CA HIS A 23 0.76 1.73 3.37
C HIS A 23 -0.10 0.47 3.27
N PHE A 24 -1.41 0.63 3.29
CA PHE A 24 -2.37 -0.42 2.96
C PHE A 24 -2.82 -0.27 1.51
N VAL A 25 -2.68 -1.34 0.73
CA VAL A 25 -3.06 -1.40 -0.69
C VAL A 25 -4.26 -2.31 -0.82
N PHE A 26 -5.40 -1.75 -1.22
CA PHE A 26 -6.63 -2.49 -1.45
C PHE A 26 -6.81 -2.75 -2.94
N MET A 27 -7.05 -4.00 -3.31
CA MET A 27 -7.23 -4.42 -4.69
C MET A 27 -8.66 -4.17 -5.18
N ASN A 28 -8.82 -4.07 -6.50
CA ASN A 28 -10.14 -4.12 -7.13
C ASN A 28 -10.79 -5.50 -6.96
N TYR A 29 -12.11 -5.55 -7.13
CA TYR A 29 -12.88 -6.79 -7.05
C TYR A 29 -12.29 -7.87 -7.96
N ASP A 30 -12.24 -9.09 -7.43
CA ASP A 30 -11.71 -10.27 -8.09
C ASP A 30 -12.68 -11.44 -7.91
N PRO A 31 -13.32 -11.92 -8.99
CA PRO A 31 -14.27 -13.01 -8.91
C PRO A 31 -13.62 -14.33 -8.50
N GLU A 32 -12.32 -14.51 -8.75
CA GLU A 32 -11.62 -15.73 -8.35
C GLU A 32 -11.37 -15.75 -6.84
N TYR A 33 -11.06 -14.58 -6.26
CA TYR A 33 -11.01 -14.43 -4.81
C TYR A 33 -12.35 -14.76 -4.15
N GLU A 34 -13.48 -14.27 -4.71
CA GLU A 34 -14.82 -14.59 -4.20
C GLU A 34 -15.13 -16.09 -4.32
N ARG A 35 -14.78 -16.71 -5.45
CA ARG A 35 -14.92 -18.15 -5.67
C ARG A 35 -14.14 -18.95 -4.64
N LEU A 36 -12.87 -18.59 -4.38
CA LEU A 36 -12.02 -19.26 -3.40
C LEU A 36 -12.53 -19.07 -1.96
N GLN A 37 -13.09 -17.91 -1.62
CA GLN A 37 -13.70 -17.66 -0.31
C GLN A 37 -14.93 -18.53 0.00
N SER A 38 -15.56 -19.14 -1.02
CA SER A 38 -16.71 -20.03 -0.80
C SER A 38 -16.34 -21.30 -0.02
N ASP A 39 -15.08 -21.76 -0.09
CA ASP A 39 -14.58 -22.87 0.70
C ASP A 39 -14.13 -22.40 2.09
N ARG A 40 -15.00 -22.62 3.08
CA ARG A 40 -14.78 -22.22 4.48
C ARG A 40 -13.96 -23.24 5.29
N THR A 41 -13.33 -24.22 4.65
CA THR A 41 -12.44 -25.17 5.33
C THR A 41 -11.07 -24.56 5.59
N LYS A 42 -10.27 -25.21 6.47
CA LYS A 42 -8.85 -24.82 6.68
C LYS A 42 -8.03 -24.90 5.39
N ARG A 43 -8.39 -25.82 4.49
CA ARG A 43 -7.75 -25.95 3.19
C ARG A 43 -8.10 -24.76 2.29
N GLY A 44 -9.38 -24.41 2.17
CA GLY A 44 -9.83 -23.25 1.43
C GLY A 44 -9.16 -21.96 1.90
N ALA A 45 -9.06 -21.75 3.23
CA ALA A 45 -8.34 -20.61 3.79
C ALA A 45 -6.87 -20.52 3.33
N ARG A 46 -6.17 -21.67 3.28
CA ARG A 46 -4.77 -21.74 2.79
C ARG A 46 -4.67 -21.48 1.28
N GLU A 47 -5.66 -21.92 0.51
CA GLU A 47 -5.72 -21.67 -0.94
C GLU A 47 -5.93 -20.17 -1.21
N VAL A 48 -6.83 -19.51 -0.48
CA VAL A 48 -7.01 -18.05 -0.54
C VAL A 48 -5.74 -17.31 -0.16
N GLU A 49 -5.08 -17.68 0.94
CA GLU A 49 -3.81 -17.08 1.38
C GLU A 49 -2.73 -17.17 0.30
N MET A 50 -2.55 -18.36 -0.29
CA MET A 50 -1.56 -18.58 -1.34
C MET A 50 -1.87 -17.76 -2.60
N TYR A 51 -3.13 -17.79 -3.05
CA TYR A 51 -3.59 -17.05 -4.22
C TYR A 51 -3.33 -15.55 -4.07
N LEU A 52 -3.78 -14.96 -2.95
CA LEU A 52 -3.61 -13.55 -2.69
C LEU A 52 -2.15 -13.16 -2.48
N SER A 53 -1.37 -13.98 -1.78
CA SER A 53 0.05 -13.68 -1.56
C SER A 53 0.82 -13.60 -2.88
N THR A 54 0.57 -14.55 -3.80
CA THR A 54 1.15 -14.53 -5.16
C THR A 54 0.69 -13.29 -5.92
N LYS A 55 -0.63 -13.03 -5.97
CA LYS A 55 -1.20 -11.86 -6.65
C LYS A 55 -0.58 -10.54 -6.16
N HIS A 56 -0.41 -10.38 -4.84
CA HIS A 56 0.19 -9.18 -4.25
C HIS A 56 1.68 -9.05 -4.58
N ASN A 57 2.42 -10.16 -4.56
CA ASN A 57 3.83 -10.16 -4.91
C ASN A 57 4.05 -9.83 -6.38
N ASP A 58 3.22 -10.38 -7.27
CA ASP A 58 3.29 -10.14 -8.71
C ASP A 58 3.01 -8.67 -9.04
N LEU A 59 2.02 -8.05 -8.38
CA LEU A 59 1.77 -6.61 -8.52
C LEU A 59 3.01 -5.80 -8.14
N LEU A 60 3.60 -6.08 -6.97
CA LEU A 60 4.76 -5.34 -6.47
C LEU A 60 5.96 -5.51 -7.41
N ALA A 61 6.27 -6.73 -7.82
CA ALA A 61 7.38 -7.02 -8.74
C ALA A 61 7.19 -6.37 -10.12
N LYS A 62 5.94 -6.23 -10.59
CA LYS A 62 5.61 -5.58 -11.86
C LYS A 62 5.71 -4.05 -11.79
N LYS A 63 5.48 -3.46 -10.62
CA LYS A 63 5.31 -2.01 -10.46
C LYS A 63 6.51 -1.32 -9.83
N LEU A 64 7.25 -2.00 -8.98
CA LEU A 64 8.31 -1.43 -8.17
C LEU A 64 9.62 -2.19 -8.39
N GLU A 65 10.74 -1.47 -8.25
CA GLU A 65 12.05 -2.07 -8.34
C GLU A 65 12.28 -3.07 -7.18
N PRO A 66 12.79 -4.29 -7.45
CA PRO A 66 13.11 -5.26 -6.40
C PRO A 66 14.04 -4.67 -5.33
N GLY A 67 13.77 -4.99 -4.06
CA GLY A 67 14.58 -4.50 -2.92
C GLY A 67 14.27 -3.07 -2.46
N THR A 68 13.41 -2.34 -3.19
CA THR A 68 13.01 -0.97 -2.82
C THR A 68 11.74 -0.90 -1.96
N TYR A 69 11.08 -2.03 -1.73
CA TYR A 69 9.85 -2.15 -0.94
C TYR A 69 9.92 -3.34 0.02
N HIS A 70 9.07 -3.34 1.05
CA HIS A 70 8.93 -4.47 1.96
C HIS A 70 7.45 -4.75 2.28
N LYS A 71 6.89 -5.84 1.74
CA LYS A 71 5.53 -6.29 2.07
C LYS A 71 5.55 -6.88 3.48
N THR A 72 4.78 -6.29 4.39
CA THR A 72 4.80 -6.69 5.81
C THR A 72 3.77 -7.77 6.11
N LEU A 73 2.58 -7.69 5.53
CA LEU A 73 1.52 -8.68 5.71
C LEU A 73 0.52 -8.64 4.55
N SER A 74 -0.21 -9.73 4.36
CA SER A 74 -1.38 -9.79 3.48
C SER A 74 -2.65 -9.87 4.32
N LEU A 75 -3.70 -9.14 3.92
CA LEU A 75 -5.01 -9.08 4.55
C LEU A 75 -5.99 -9.94 3.75
N PHE A 76 -5.98 -11.25 4.00
CA PHE A 76 -6.73 -12.20 3.16
C PHE A 76 -8.27 -12.10 3.25
N ILE A 77 -8.78 -11.42 4.28
CA ILE A 77 -10.22 -11.18 4.48
C ILE A 77 -10.74 -10.09 3.53
N VAL A 78 -9.87 -9.20 3.09
CA VAL A 78 -10.21 -8.09 2.19
C VAL A 78 -9.05 -7.92 1.25
N ASP A 79 -9.03 -8.63 0.10
CA ASP A 79 -7.94 -8.65 -0.90
C ASP A 79 -7.07 -7.38 -0.91
N ALA A 80 -6.07 -7.39 -0.04
CA ALA A 80 -5.24 -6.23 0.30
C ALA A 80 -3.98 -6.70 1.00
N PHE A 81 -3.01 -5.80 1.11
CA PHE A 81 -1.76 -6.05 1.81
C PHE A 81 -1.20 -4.76 2.39
N ALA A 82 -0.32 -4.90 3.36
CA ALA A 82 0.45 -3.78 3.89
C ALA A 82 1.90 -3.85 3.37
N VAL A 83 2.44 -2.70 2.99
CA VAL A 83 3.77 -2.58 2.39
C VAL A 83 4.46 -1.30 2.87
N GLN A 84 5.73 -1.38 3.21
CA GLN A 84 6.58 -0.22 3.48
C GLN A 84 7.20 0.27 2.17
N ILE A 85 6.83 1.48 1.78
CA ILE A 85 7.21 2.14 0.53
C ILE A 85 7.28 3.66 0.71
N THR A 86 7.93 4.36 -0.22
CA THR A 86 7.90 5.82 -0.28
C THR A 86 6.56 6.34 -0.80
N ASP A 87 6.30 7.63 -0.61
CA ASP A 87 5.08 8.26 -1.12
C ASP A 87 5.05 8.23 -2.66
N ALA A 88 6.19 8.45 -3.34
CA ALA A 88 6.30 8.28 -4.79
C ALA A 88 5.96 6.85 -5.28
N GLN A 89 6.42 5.81 -4.57
CA GLN A 89 6.06 4.42 -4.89
C GLN A 89 4.57 4.16 -4.63
N ALA A 90 3.98 4.77 -3.61
CA ALA A 90 2.54 4.68 -3.36
C ALA A 90 1.74 5.27 -4.53
N ASP A 91 2.18 6.38 -5.12
CA ASP A 91 1.53 6.98 -6.30
C ASP A 91 1.60 6.09 -7.55
N VAL A 92 2.71 5.35 -7.73
CA VAL A 92 2.81 4.32 -8.77
C VAL A 92 1.74 3.24 -8.57
N LEU A 93 1.52 2.79 -7.32
CA LEU A 93 0.49 1.80 -7.01
C LEU A 93 -0.92 2.37 -7.15
N ARG A 94 -1.18 3.63 -6.76
CA ARG A 94 -2.48 4.30 -6.99
C ARG A 94 -2.87 4.36 -8.46
N SER A 95 -1.87 4.43 -9.35
CA SER A 95 -2.05 4.47 -10.80
C SER A 95 -2.23 3.07 -11.43
N ALA A 96 -2.12 1.99 -10.66
CA ALA A 96 -2.30 0.63 -11.16
C ALA A 96 -3.78 0.30 -11.31
N LYS A 97 -4.21 -0.17 -12.49
CA LYS A 97 -5.60 -0.57 -12.78
C LYS A 97 -6.12 -1.69 -11.87
N GLU A 98 -5.22 -2.47 -11.30
CA GLU A 98 -5.51 -3.57 -10.38
C GLU A 98 -5.83 -3.08 -8.95
N VAL A 99 -5.41 -1.86 -8.61
CA VAL A 99 -5.51 -1.27 -7.28
C VAL A 99 -6.74 -0.38 -7.19
N ARG A 100 -7.48 -0.50 -6.09
CA ARG A 100 -8.64 0.33 -5.77
C ARG A 100 -8.23 1.57 -4.98
N VAL A 101 -7.46 1.38 -3.91
CA VAL A 101 -7.08 2.43 -2.97
C VAL A 101 -5.70 2.13 -2.37
N VAL A 102 -4.91 3.18 -2.10
CA VAL A 102 -3.66 3.11 -1.32
C VAL A 102 -3.72 4.12 -0.18
N GLU A 103 -3.82 3.63 1.05
CA GLU A 103 -3.87 4.45 2.26
C GLU A 103 -2.53 4.42 3.00
N LYS A 104 -2.04 5.59 3.42
CA LYS A 104 -0.88 5.68 4.31
C LYS A 104 -1.34 5.33 5.72
N ASN A 105 -0.64 4.44 6.41
CA ASN A 105 -0.92 4.15 7.81
C ASN A 105 -0.58 5.39 8.64
N GLN A 106 -1.63 6.12 9.04
CA GLN A 106 -1.50 7.24 9.96
C GLN A 106 -1.64 6.70 11.38
N GLU A 107 -0.53 6.65 12.11
CA GLU A 107 -0.62 6.49 13.57
C GLU A 107 -1.26 7.77 14.12
N LEU A 108 -2.38 7.62 14.83
CA LEU A 108 -3.00 8.74 15.53
C LEU A 108 -2.07 9.12 16.70
N PRO A 109 -1.75 10.43 16.89
CA PRO A 109 -0.98 10.91 18.03
C PRO A 109 -1.61 10.57 19.39
#